data_AF-A0A327JCS3-F1
#
_entry.id   AF-A0A327JCS3-F1
#
_cell.length_a   1.000
_cell.length_b   1.000
_cell.length_c   1.000
_cell.angle_alpha   90.00
_cell.angle_beta   90.00
_cell.angle_gamma   90.00
#
_symmetry.space_group_name_H-M   'P 1'
#
loop_
_entity.id
_entity.type
_entity.pdbx_description
1 polymer ?
#
loop_
_entity_poly.entity_id
_entity_poly.type
_entity_poly.pdbx_seq_one_letter_code
_entity_poly.pdbx_strand_id
1 'polypeptide(L)'
;MINNDIKKRILFDKDKDACFLTYNILIILDFFNCYNIENSFKDYRKLSYLVDFASSDVLTNIIAKWGFPTQKEKMQLRNSYVNASSRQNRIYLVLKALQNKGIIHLVLNKQDILKNKLFIDESNKNLIEPITNKVYFKYEYENLKNFNNTSSIRGVKAYKFTTLLNQIYEQNGVKVWET
;
A
#
# COMPACT_ATOMS: atom_id res chain seq x y z
N MET A 1 -19.07 16.25 -17.39
CA MET A 1 -18.45 17.28 -16.51
C MET A 1 -17.64 16.54 -15.45
N ILE A 2 -16.32 16.60 -15.52
CA ILE A 2 -15.44 15.97 -14.51
C ILE A 2 -15.58 16.79 -13.23
N ASN A 3 -16.04 16.15 -12.16
CA ASN A 3 -16.36 16.81 -10.90
C ASN A 3 -15.09 17.42 -10.30
N ASN A 4 -14.98 18.75 -10.31
CA ASN A 4 -13.81 19.49 -9.83
C ASN A 4 -13.49 19.21 -8.35
N ASP A 5 -14.46 18.71 -7.59
CA ASP A 5 -14.30 18.28 -6.19
C ASP A 5 -13.40 17.04 -6.05
N ILE A 6 -13.32 16.18 -7.07
CA ILE A 6 -12.44 15.01 -7.06
C ILE A 6 -10.97 15.45 -7.26
N LYS A 7 -10.71 16.44 -8.12
CA LYS A 7 -9.37 16.99 -8.32
C LYS A 7 -8.86 17.79 -7.11
N LYS A 8 -9.75 18.46 -6.36
CA LYS A 8 -9.38 19.12 -5.09
C LYS A 8 -8.90 18.14 -4.01
N ARG A 9 -9.25 16.85 -4.10
CA ARG A 9 -8.84 15.78 -3.15
C ARG A 9 -7.43 15.22 -3.40
N ILE A 10 -6.62 15.82 -4.27
CA ILE A 10 -5.21 15.40 -4.48
C ILE A 10 -4.24 16.52 -4.02
N LEU A 11 -4.73 17.50 -3.27
CA LEU A 11 -3.93 18.53 -2.58
C LEU A 11 -3.44 18.07 -1.18
N PHE A 12 -3.31 16.78 -0.99
CA PHE A 12 -2.99 16.21 0.31
C PHE A 12 -1.48 15.94 0.42
N ASP A 13 -0.89 16.39 1.54
CA ASP A 13 0.48 16.07 1.90
C ASP A 13 0.58 14.54 2.10
N LYS A 14 1.27 13.85 1.18
CA LYS A 14 1.36 12.38 1.09
C LYS A 14 1.79 11.73 2.41
N ASP A 15 2.53 12.47 3.24
CA ASP A 15 3.05 11.98 4.52
C ASP A 15 2.17 12.35 5.73
N LYS A 16 1.27 13.33 5.60
CA LYS A 16 0.50 13.86 6.74
C LYS A 16 -1.01 13.68 6.65
N ASP A 17 -1.54 13.35 5.49
CA ASP A 17 -2.97 13.35 5.31
C ASP A 17 -3.63 11.97 5.54
N ALA A 18 -4.54 11.92 6.51
CA ALA A 18 -5.30 10.72 6.83
C ALA A 18 -6.25 10.30 5.69
N CYS A 19 -6.78 11.25 4.91
CA CYS A 19 -7.59 10.96 3.73
C CYS A 19 -6.74 10.28 2.67
N PHE A 20 -5.55 10.82 2.37
CA PHE A 20 -4.63 10.21 1.39
C PHE A 20 -4.30 8.75 1.73
N LEU A 21 -4.02 8.48 3.01
CA LEU A 21 -3.78 7.11 3.48
C LEU A 21 -5.02 6.24 3.40
N THR A 22 -6.18 6.78 3.76
CA THR A 22 -7.46 6.06 3.66
C THR A 22 -7.73 5.63 2.22
N TYR A 23 -7.61 6.56 1.26
CA TYR A 23 -7.80 6.28 -0.17
C TYR A 23 -6.86 5.18 -0.65
N ASN A 24 -5.55 5.33 -0.42
CA ASN A 24 -4.57 4.34 -0.86
C ASN A 24 -4.78 2.97 -0.21
N ILE A 25 -5.08 2.91 1.10
CA ILE A 25 -5.35 1.65 1.78
C ILE A 25 -6.54 0.93 1.13
N LEU A 26 -7.65 1.63 0.89
CA LEU A 26 -8.84 1.04 0.28
C LEU A 26 -8.58 0.59 -1.16
N ILE A 27 -7.87 1.40 -1.96
CA ILE A 27 -7.46 1.04 -3.33
C ILE A 27 -6.56 -0.20 -3.34
N ILE A 28 -5.57 -0.28 -2.44
CA ILE A 28 -4.68 -1.44 -2.34
C ILE A 28 -5.47 -2.71 -1.98
N LEU A 29 -6.39 -2.62 -1.00
CA LEU A 29 -7.21 -3.76 -0.60
C LEU A 29 -8.14 -4.20 -1.73
N ASP A 30 -8.77 -3.27 -2.44
CA ASP A 30 -9.61 -3.57 -3.61
C ASP A 30 -8.79 -4.19 -4.75
N PHE A 31 -7.62 -3.63 -5.07
CA PHE A 31 -6.73 -4.17 -6.10
C PHE A 31 -6.39 -5.65 -5.85
N PHE A 32 -6.17 -6.02 -4.58
CA PHE A 32 -5.89 -7.39 -4.18
C PHE A 32 -7.16 -8.24 -3.90
N ASN A 33 -8.35 -7.72 -4.17
CA ASN A 33 -9.66 -8.32 -3.90
C ASN A 33 -9.83 -8.78 -2.44
N CYS A 34 -9.36 -7.99 -1.48
CA CYS A 34 -9.41 -8.30 -0.07
C CYS A 34 -10.78 -7.97 0.54
N TYR A 35 -11.81 -8.77 0.21
CA TYR A 35 -13.20 -8.56 0.65
C TYR A 35 -13.69 -9.58 1.69
N ASN A 36 -12.85 -10.56 2.03
CA ASN A 36 -13.20 -11.59 3.02
C ASN A 36 -11.94 -12.15 3.70
N ILE A 37 -12.15 -12.99 4.71
CA ILE A 37 -11.07 -13.56 5.52
C ILE A 37 -10.13 -14.46 4.72
N GLU A 38 -10.65 -15.19 3.72
CA GLU A 38 -9.88 -16.10 2.87
C GLU A 38 -8.93 -15.33 1.95
N ASN A 39 -9.43 -14.24 1.39
CA ASN A 39 -8.69 -13.33 0.51
C ASN A 39 -8.01 -12.17 1.22
N SER A 40 -7.85 -12.25 2.54
CA SER A 40 -7.28 -11.18 3.36
C SER A 40 -5.85 -10.80 2.99
N PHE A 41 -5.54 -9.53 3.20
CA PHE A 41 -4.21 -8.98 3.16
C PHE A 41 -3.47 -9.35 4.44
N LYS A 42 -2.37 -10.11 4.33
CA LYS A 42 -1.58 -10.52 5.49
C LYS A 42 -0.63 -9.41 5.90
N ASP A 43 -0.48 -9.17 7.20
CA ASP A 43 0.44 -8.17 7.77
C ASP A 43 0.25 -6.74 7.22
N TYR A 44 -0.54 -5.95 7.94
CA TYR A 44 -0.90 -4.58 7.54
C TYR A 44 0.30 -3.63 7.42
N ARG A 45 1.46 -3.94 8.04
CA ARG A 45 2.64 -3.06 8.00
C ARG A 45 3.15 -2.86 6.58
N LYS A 46 2.97 -3.86 5.71
CA LYS A 46 3.31 -3.76 4.28
C LYS A 46 2.60 -2.61 3.57
N LEU A 47 1.41 -2.21 4.03
CA LEU A 47 0.68 -1.08 3.44
C LEU A 47 1.49 0.21 3.47
N SER A 48 2.34 0.41 4.50
CA SER A 48 3.16 1.62 4.63
C SER A 48 4.11 1.82 3.45
N TYR A 49 4.61 0.71 2.91
CA TYR A 49 5.48 0.70 1.75
C TYR A 49 4.68 0.75 0.46
N LEU A 50 3.58 -0.02 0.37
CA LEU A 50 2.76 -0.07 -0.84
C LEU A 50 2.08 1.25 -1.20
N VAL A 51 1.80 2.12 -0.23
CA VAL A 51 1.26 3.46 -0.51
C VAL A 51 2.19 4.26 -1.41
N ASP A 52 3.50 4.21 -1.16
CA ASP A 52 4.47 4.94 -1.97
C ASP A 52 4.52 4.42 -3.42
N PHE A 53 4.43 3.10 -3.61
CA PHE A 53 4.40 2.48 -4.94
C PHE A 53 3.09 2.71 -5.66
N ALA A 54 1.94 2.65 -4.98
CA ALA A 54 0.65 3.03 -5.56
C ALA A 54 0.66 4.48 -6.06
N SER A 55 1.33 5.37 -5.31
CA SER A 55 1.33 6.82 -5.56
C SER A 55 2.53 7.35 -6.36
N SER A 56 3.40 6.48 -6.90
CA SER A 56 4.59 6.85 -7.66
C SER A 56 4.92 5.86 -8.78
N ASP A 57 4.78 6.34 -10.00
CA ASP A 57 5.26 5.69 -11.22
C ASP A 57 6.80 5.58 -11.23
N VAL A 58 7.50 6.60 -10.74
CA VAL A 58 8.98 6.60 -10.63
C VAL A 58 9.47 5.42 -9.80
N LEU A 59 8.93 5.22 -8.60
CA LEU A 59 9.33 4.10 -7.73
C LEU A 59 8.99 2.75 -8.36
N THR A 60 7.81 2.66 -8.98
CA THR A 60 7.37 1.46 -9.69
C THR A 60 8.28 1.11 -10.86
N ASN A 61 8.73 2.12 -11.63
CA ASN A 61 9.65 1.95 -12.74
C ASN A 61 11.06 1.53 -12.29
N ILE A 62 11.54 2.04 -11.15
CA ILE A 62 12.83 1.60 -10.58
C ILE A 62 12.78 0.10 -10.28
N ILE A 63 11.71 -0.34 -9.63
CA ILE A 63 11.52 -1.73 -9.25
C ILE A 63 11.36 -2.64 -10.47
N ALA A 64 10.63 -2.19 -11.50
CA ALA A 64 10.43 -2.94 -12.73
C ALA A 64 11.75 -3.20 -13.50
N LYS A 65 12.76 -2.33 -13.37
CA LYS A 65 14.07 -2.49 -14.02
C LYS A 65 14.96 -3.58 -13.39
N TRP A 66 14.62 -4.05 -12.19
CA TRP A 66 15.26 -5.10 -11.38
C TRP A 66 16.80 -5.25 -11.48
N GLY A 67 17.51 -4.90 -10.40
CA GLY A 67 18.88 -5.38 -10.16
C GLY A 67 20.03 -4.40 -10.41
N PHE A 68 19.80 -3.24 -11.04
CA PHE A 68 20.86 -2.23 -11.23
C PHE A 68 20.37 -0.77 -11.11
N PRO A 69 19.81 -0.37 -9.96
CA PRO A 69 19.42 1.02 -9.78
C PRO A 69 20.66 1.94 -9.76
N THR A 70 20.56 3.06 -10.46
CA THR A 70 21.52 4.16 -10.39
C THR A 70 21.60 4.73 -8.96
N GLN A 71 22.65 5.49 -8.64
CA GLN A 71 22.77 6.12 -7.32
C GLN A 71 21.58 7.03 -6.99
N LYS A 72 21.03 7.73 -7.99
CA LYS A 72 19.83 8.55 -7.85
C LYS A 72 18.60 7.70 -7.52
N GLU A 73 18.42 6.57 -8.21
CA GLU A 73 17.30 5.65 -7.97
C GLU A 73 17.43 4.98 -6.59
N LYS A 74 18.64 4.59 -6.16
CA LYS A 74 18.91 4.10 -4.80
C LYS A 74 18.54 5.13 -3.74
N MET A 75 18.84 6.41 -3.97
CA MET A 75 18.45 7.49 -3.06
C MET A 75 16.92 7.65 -3.00
N GLN A 76 16.22 7.53 -4.12
CA GLN A 76 14.75 7.56 -4.16
C GLN A 76 14.14 6.39 -3.38
N LEU A 77 14.66 5.16 -3.57
CA LEU A 77 14.25 3.99 -2.80
C LEU A 77 14.53 4.18 -1.30
N ARG A 78 15.70 4.71 -0.92
CA ARG A 78 16.03 5.00 0.47
C ARG A 78 15.07 6.01 1.10
N ASN A 79 14.72 7.06 0.37
CA ASN A 79 13.75 8.06 0.85
C ASN A 79 12.37 7.43 1.04
N SER A 80 11.91 6.61 0.10
CA SER A 80 10.66 5.85 0.25
C SER A 80 10.71 4.93 1.47
N TYR A 81 11.81 4.20 1.70
CA TYR A 81 11.96 3.36 2.88
C TYR A 81 11.80 4.15 4.19
N VAL A 82 12.48 5.30 4.31
CA VAL A 82 12.40 6.16 5.49
C VAL A 82 10.99 6.70 5.68
N ASN A 83 10.36 7.18 4.61
CA ASN A 83 9.00 7.72 4.64
C ASN A 83 7.99 6.65 5.06
N ALA A 84 8.02 5.48 4.43
CA ALA A 84 7.15 4.34 4.75
C ALA A 84 7.33 3.91 6.22
N SER A 85 8.57 3.78 6.68
CA SER A 85 8.89 3.43 8.08
C SER A 85 8.27 4.43 9.05
N SER A 86 8.41 5.73 8.78
CA SER A 86 7.85 6.79 9.64
C SER A 86 6.32 6.80 9.67
N ARG A 87 5.67 6.25 8.65
CA ARG A 87 4.20 6.28 8.48
C ARG A 87 3.48 5.08 9.08
N GLN A 88 4.19 4.03 9.51
CA GLN A 88 3.58 2.80 10.02
C GLN A 88 2.56 3.04 11.15
N ASN A 89 2.90 3.87 12.13
CA ASN A 89 2.00 4.21 13.24
C ASN A 89 0.73 4.92 12.75
N ARG A 90 0.85 5.78 11.74
CA ARG A 90 -0.30 6.50 11.16
C ARG A 90 -1.23 5.56 10.41
N ILE A 91 -0.67 4.61 9.64
CA ILE A 91 -1.47 3.56 9.01
C ILE A 91 -2.25 2.77 10.05
N TYR A 92 -1.62 2.39 11.16
CA TYR A 92 -2.33 1.67 12.22
C TYR A 92 -3.52 2.47 12.76
N LEU A 93 -3.34 3.78 13.00
CA LEU A 93 -4.42 4.66 13.46
C LEU A 93 -5.54 4.78 12.43
N VAL A 94 -5.21 4.92 11.14
CA VAL A 94 -6.21 4.93 10.05
C VAL A 94 -6.98 3.62 10.00
N LEU A 95 -6.29 2.47 10.10
CA LEU A 95 -6.94 1.17 10.12
C LEU A 95 -7.87 1.01 11.34
N LYS A 96 -7.47 1.51 12.51
CA LYS A 96 -8.35 1.52 13.68
C LYS A 96 -9.57 2.40 13.50
N ALA A 97 -9.42 3.57 12.90
CA ALA A 97 -10.55 4.43 12.58
C ALA A 97 -11.52 3.77 11.59
N LEU A 98 -11.01 3.12 10.54
CA LEU A 98 -11.83 2.39 9.56
C LEU A 98 -12.51 1.16 10.19
N GLN A 99 -11.82 0.43 11.05
CA GLN A 99 -12.37 -0.72 11.79
C GLN A 99 -13.50 -0.28 12.72
N ASN A 100 -13.32 0.81 13.46
CA ASN A 100 -14.35 1.33 14.36
C ASN A 100 -15.61 1.79 13.61
N LYS A 101 -15.47 2.17 12.34
CA LYS A 101 -16.60 2.49 11.46
C LYS A 101 -17.20 1.27 10.75
N GLY A 102 -16.69 0.06 11.01
CA GLY A 102 -17.16 -1.18 10.39
C GLY A 102 -16.78 -1.34 8.92
N ILE A 103 -15.90 -0.48 8.37
CA ILE A 103 -15.53 -0.49 6.93
C ILE A 103 -14.58 -1.65 6.61
N ILE A 104 -13.70 -1.99 7.57
CA ILE A 104 -12.71 -3.04 7.42
C ILE A 104 -12.69 -3.94 8.65
N HIS A 105 -12.18 -5.14 8.46
CA HIS A 105 -11.82 -6.08 9.51
C HIS A 105 -10.30 -6.14 9.64
N LEU A 106 -9.78 -5.75 10.81
CA LEU A 106 -8.39 -5.94 11.20
C LEU A 106 -8.32 -6.97 12.33
N VAL A 107 -7.96 -8.20 11.98
CA VAL A 107 -7.78 -9.31 12.92
C VAL A 107 -6.31 -9.35 13.32
N LEU A 108 -6.02 -9.00 14.57
CA LEU A 108 -4.67 -9.01 15.12
C LEU A 108 -4.41 -10.31 15.88
N ASN A 109 -3.29 -10.95 15.58
CA ASN A 109 -2.81 -12.09 16.35
C ASN A 109 -1.59 -11.65 17.17
N LYS A 110 -1.75 -11.60 18.50
CA LYS A 110 -0.71 -11.12 19.42
C LYS A 110 0.50 -12.06 19.51
N GLN A 111 0.31 -13.34 19.19
CA GLN A 111 1.36 -14.37 19.27
C GLN A 111 2.16 -14.47 17.96
N ASP A 112 1.53 -14.11 16.83
CA ASP A 112 2.14 -14.18 15.51
C ASP A 112 1.59 -13.09 14.59
N ILE A 113 2.35 -12.00 14.47
CA ILE A 113 2.01 -10.83 13.63
C ILE A 113 1.81 -11.25 12.16
N LEU A 114 2.45 -12.32 11.69
CA LEU A 114 2.30 -12.83 10.32
C LEU A 114 0.91 -13.41 10.06
N LYS A 115 0.15 -13.71 11.13
CA LYS A 115 -1.26 -14.14 11.06
C LYS A 115 -2.24 -12.97 11.14
N ASN A 116 -1.76 -11.73 11.17
CA ASN A 116 -2.64 -10.57 11.04
C ASN A 116 -3.36 -10.61 9.69
N LYS A 117 -4.68 -10.42 9.71
CA LYS A 117 -5.52 -10.40 8.51
C LYS A 117 -6.25 -9.07 8.40
N LEU A 118 -6.25 -8.52 7.20
CA LEU A 118 -6.92 -7.27 6.87
C LEU A 118 -7.79 -7.45 5.62
N PHE A 119 -9.06 -7.07 5.68
CA PHE A 119 -9.97 -7.10 4.54
C PHE A 119 -11.08 -6.06 4.71
N ILE A 120 -11.66 -5.64 3.59
CA ILE A 120 -12.83 -4.78 3.51
C ILE A 120 -14.06 -5.59 3.95
N ASP A 121 -14.95 -4.99 4.73
CA ASP A 121 -16.26 -5.58 5.00
C ASP A 121 -17.13 -5.50 3.74
N GLU A 122 -17.58 -6.65 3.24
CA GLU A 122 -18.37 -6.74 2.00
C GLU A 122 -19.69 -5.97 2.07
N SER A 123 -20.27 -5.79 3.27
CA SER A 123 -21.46 -4.95 3.46
C SER A 123 -21.22 -3.47 3.11
N ASN A 124 -19.96 -3.03 3.10
CA ASN A 124 -19.56 -1.66 2.76
C ASN A 124 -19.10 -1.52 1.29
N LYS A 125 -19.28 -2.54 0.45
CA LYS A 125 -18.83 -2.50 -0.95
C LYS A 125 -19.41 -1.31 -1.72
N ASN A 126 -20.69 -1.01 -1.55
CA ASN A 126 -21.35 0.13 -2.21
C ASN A 126 -20.79 1.50 -1.74
N LEU A 127 -20.36 1.59 -0.48
CA LEU A 127 -19.73 2.79 0.06
C LEU A 127 -18.33 3.01 -0.53
N ILE A 128 -17.63 1.90 -0.81
CA ILE A 128 -16.24 1.90 -1.26
C ILE A 128 -16.13 2.01 -2.77
N GLU A 129 -17.11 1.54 -3.54
CA GLU A 129 -17.08 1.56 -5.00
C GLU A 129 -16.75 2.94 -5.62
N PRO A 130 -17.30 4.08 -5.13
CA PRO A 130 -16.90 5.39 -5.63
C PRO A 130 -15.45 5.75 -5.32
N ILE A 131 -14.91 5.20 -4.23
CA ILE A 131 -13.55 5.40 -3.72
C ILE A 131 -12.54 4.51 -4.46
N THR A 132 -12.95 3.33 -4.90
CA THR A 132 -12.15 2.37 -5.67
C THR A 132 -12.46 2.42 -7.17
N ASN A 133 -13.10 3.52 -7.61
CA ASN A 133 -13.46 3.70 -9.00
C ASN A 133 -12.18 3.83 -9.86
N LYS A 134 -11.96 2.81 -10.70
CA LYS A 134 -10.79 2.69 -11.58
C LYS A 134 -10.66 3.81 -12.61
N VAL A 135 -11.73 4.56 -12.89
CA VAL A 135 -11.67 5.73 -13.76
C VAL A 135 -10.96 6.89 -13.07
N TYR A 136 -11.22 7.11 -11.77
CA TYR A 136 -10.61 8.21 -11.02
C TYR A 136 -9.22 7.86 -10.51
N PHE A 137 -8.99 6.61 -10.12
CA PHE A 137 -7.72 6.15 -9.53
C PHE A 137 -6.89 5.29 -10.49
N LYS A 138 -7.06 5.52 -11.80
CA LYS A 138 -6.43 4.73 -12.85
C LYS A 138 -4.91 4.58 -12.64
N TYR A 139 -4.24 5.67 -12.28
CA TYR A 139 -2.79 5.69 -12.08
C TYR A 139 -2.36 4.81 -10.92
N GLU A 140 -3.09 4.83 -9.80
CA GLU A 140 -2.80 4.01 -8.63
C GLU A 140 -2.97 2.51 -8.96
N TYR A 141 -4.05 2.15 -9.68
CA TYR A 141 -4.26 0.78 -10.13
C TYR A 141 -3.18 0.33 -11.14
N GLU A 142 -2.76 1.19 -12.06
CA GLU A 142 -1.70 0.89 -13.03
C GLU A 142 -0.34 0.72 -12.33
N ASN A 143 -0.01 1.60 -11.38
CA ASN A 143 1.21 1.48 -10.58
C ASN A 143 1.22 0.18 -9.77
N LEU A 144 0.13 -0.14 -9.07
CA LEU A 144 0.00 -1.39 -8.33
C LEU A 144 0.09 -2.62 -9.23
N LYS A 145 -0.52 -2.55 -10.42
CA LYS A 145 -0.41 -3.61 -11.44
C LYS A 145 1.03 -3.81 -11.89
N ASN A 146 1.73 -2.73 -12.24
CA ASN A 146 3.12 -2.79 -12.69
C ASN A 146 4.05 -3.29 -11.58
N PHE A 147 3.85 -2.81 -10.35
CA PHE A 147 4.56 -3.28 -9.16
C PHE A 147 4.34 -4.78 -8.92
N ASN A 148 3.10 -5.24 -8.89
CA ASN A 148 2.76 -6.66 -8.65
C ASN A 148 3.14 -7.59 -9.82
N ASN A 149 3.27 -7.05 -11.04
CA ASN A 149 3.73 -7.80 -12.21
C ASN A 149 5.26 -7.96 -12.26
N THR A 150 6.01 -7.22 -11.44
CA THR A 150 7.45 -7.39 -11.34
C THR A 150 7.77 -8.78 -10.78
N SER A 151 8.63 -9.53 -11.47
CA SER A 151 8.89 -10.96 -11.20
C SER A 151 9.32 -11.24 -9.75
N SER A 152 10.10 -10.34 -9.15
CA SER A 152 10.57 -10.41 -7.76
C SER A 152 9.48 -10.13 -6.71
N ILE A 153 8.36 -9.50 -7.11
CA ILE A 153 7.36 -8.96 -6.18
C ILE A 153 6.02 -9.70 -6.25
N ARG A 154 5.87 -10.67 -7.15
CA ARG A 154 4.61 -11.41 -7.32
C ARG A 154 4.10 -12.04 -6.01
N GLY A 155 2.86 -11.71 -5.63
CA GLY A 155 2.20 -12.33 -4.46
C GLY A 155 2.38 -11.56 -3.15
N VAL A 156 2.68 -10.26 -3.22
CA VAL A 156 2.82 -9.33 -2.09
C VAL A 156 1.78 -9.51 -0.98
N LYS A 157 0.53 -9.80 -1.33
CA LYS A 157 -0.57 -10.04 -0.38
C LYS A 157 -0.19 -11.06 0.71
N ALA A 158 0.53 -12.11 0.34
CA ALA A 158 0.91 -13.23 1.21
C ALA A 158 2.34 -13.12 1.78
N TYR A 159 3.17 -12.21 1.28
CA TYR A 159 4.55 -12.06 1.73
C TYR A 159 4.65 -11.79 3.23
N LYS A 160 5.71 -12.31 3.84
CA LYS A 160 6.18 -11.80 5.14
C LYS A 160 6.68 -10.37 4.95
N PHE A 161 6.63 -9.61 6.02
CA PHE A 161 7.09 -8.22 6.00
C PHE A 161 8.57 -8.09 5.59
N THR A 162 9.46 -8.89 6.18
CA THR A 162 10.88 -8.96 5.82
C THR A 162 11.11 -9.34 4.36
N THR A 163 10.29 -10.25 3.82
CA THR A 163 10.35 -10.62 2.39
C THR A 163 10.04 -9.43 1.50
N LEU A 164 9.04 -8.61 1.84
CA LEU A 164 8.74 -7.39 1.07
C LEU A 164 9.94 -6.45 1.04
N LEU A 165 10.57 -6.20 2.19
CA LEU A 165 11.68 -5.25 2.30
C LEU A 165 12.92 -5.73 1.57
N ASN A 166 13.21 -7.03 1.64
CA ASN A 166 14.30 -7.61 0.89
C ASN A 166 14.12 -7.39 -0.62
N GLN A 167 12.93 -7.71 -1.16
CA GLN A 167 12.64 -7.60 -2.60
C GLN A 167 12.62 -6.15 -3.09
N ILE A 168 12.12 -5.21 -2.28
CA ILE A 168 12.05 -3.79 -2.68
C ILE A 168 13.38 -3.08 -2.46
N TYR A 169 14.05 -3.29 -1.33
CA TYR A 169 15.16 -2.44 -0.89
C TYR A 169 16.50 -3.16 -0.90
N GLU A 170 16.63 -4.29 -0.19
CA GLU A 170 17.94 -4.94 -0.01
C GLU A 170 18.54 -5.46 -1.32
N GLN A 171 17.73 -6.12 -2.15
CA GLN A 171 18.14 -6.58 -3.48
C GLN A 171 18.47 -5.41 -4.43
N ASN A 172 17.97 -4.21 -4.14
CA ASN A 172 18.26 -2.99 -4.88
C ASN A 172 19.41 -2.17 -4.25
N GLY A 173 20.13 -2.74 -3.28
CA GLY A 173 21.30 -2.13 -2.65
C GLY A 173 20.97 -1.04 -1.63
N VAL A 174 19.74 -1.01 -1.11
CA VAL A 174 19.33 -0.13 -0.02
C VAL A 174 19.34 -0.92 1.29
N LYS A 175 20.15 -0.48 2.26
CA LYS A 175 20.17 -1.09 3.60
C LYS A 175 18.88 -0.76 4.36
N VAL A 176 18.24 -1.80 4.85
CA VAL A 176 17.04 -1.76 5.70
C VAL A 176 17.49 -1.92 7.16
N TRP A 177 16.87 -1.18 8.08
CA TRP A 177 17.22 -1.17 9.51
C TRP A 177 16.20 -1.93 10.36
N GLU A 178 15.53 -2.93 9.79
CA GLU A 178 14.54 -3.71 10.52
C GLU A 178 15.19 -4.92 11.19
N THR A 179 15.20 -4.87 12.52
CA THR A 179 15.29 -6.01 13.44
C THR A 179 13.90 -6.54 13.78
#